data_AF-A0A0Q7U7R2-F1
#
_entry.id   AF-A0A0Q7U7R2-F1
#
_cell.length_a   1.000
_cell.length_b   1.000
_cell.length_c   1.000
_cell.angle_alpha   90.00
_cell.angle_beta   90.00
_cell.angle_gamma   90.00
#
_symmetry.space_group_name_H-M   'P 1'
#
loop_
_entity.id
_entity.type
_entity.pdbx_description
1 polymer ?
#
loop_
_entity_poly.entity_id
_entity_poly.type
_entity_poly.pdbx_seq_one_letter_code
_entity_poly.pdbx_strand_id
1 'polypeptide(L)'
;MWLLLAAGAAVLGACSTTTAPPMSMTAKKAAPVPDGMKWNYGAGPEGRALLAYGVPESDAVGVMFSCGRKGKTVSLVTDVNSGKPGPGAVRLSSGKVQGRYAVQLTRSEMTGGWEVIGQILLTDPVLAAFEKTGLISQIEDRAYPQDARTAAERADIKRFFGFCRG
;
A
#
# COMPACT_ATOMS: atom_id res chain seq x y z
N MET A 1 69.67 -48.63 28.68
CA MET A 1 70.36 -49.14 27.48
C MET A 1 69.32 -49.26 26.37
N TRP A 2 69.50 -48.53 25.26
CA TRP A 2 68.84 -48.65 23.93
C TRP A 2 67.32 -48.30 23.84
N LEU A 3 66.76 -47.75 22.75
CA LEU A 3 67.16 -46.88 21.62
C LEU A 3 65.87 -46.64 20.80
N LEU A 4 65.52 -45.36 20.58
CA LEU A 4 64.88 -44.67 19.44
C LEU A 4 63.67 -45.20 18.60
N LEU A 5 63.01 -44.18 17.99
CA LEU A 5 62.11 -44.09 16.80
C LEU A 5 60.59 -44.30 17.04
N ALA A 6 59.65 -43.55 16.46
CA ALA A 6 59.63 -42.33 15.64
C ALA A 6 58.16 -41.84 15.41
N ALA A 7 58.02 -40.55 15.08
CA ALA A 7 57.03 -39.91 14.18
C ALA A 7 55.51 -39.99 14.45
N GLY A 8 54.83 -38.82 14.40
CA GLY A 8 53.37 -38.75 14.29
C GLY A 8 52.79 -37.32 14.27
N ALA A 9 52.83 -36.70 13.09
CA ALA A 9 52.00 -35.63 12.52
C ALA A 9 51.21 -34.62 13.40
N ALA A 10 51.42 -33.34 13.12
CA ALA A 10 50.54 -32.23 13.44
C ALA A 10 49.33 -32.17 12.48
N VAL A 11 48.11 -31.92 12.99
CA VAL A 11 47.00 -31.38 12.19
C VAL A 11 46.20 -30.38 13.03
N LEU A 12 46.05 -29.18 12.47
CA LEU A 12 45.31 -28.03 12.98
C LEU A 12 43.80 -28.31 12.95
N GLY A 13 43.12 -28.18 14.10
CA GLY A 13 41.66 -28.18 14.18
C GLY A 13 41.10 -26.85 13.70
N ALA A 14 40.43 -26.87 12.55
CA ALA A 14 39.87 -25.71 11.87
C ALA A 14 38.63 -25.11 12.59
N CYS A 15 38.55 -23.78 12.60
CA CYS A 15 37.36 -23.01 12.96
C CYS A 15 36.22 -23.30 11.97
N SER A 16 35.14 -23.92 12.44
CA SER A 16 33.89 -24.00 11.67
C SER A 16 33.14 -22.67 11.78
N THR A 17 33.52 -21.71 10.94
CA THR A 17 32.67 -20.54 10.66
C THR A 17 31.60 -21.00 9.67
N THR A 18 30.41 -21.34 10.17
CA THR A 18 29.25 -21.62 9.31
C THR A 18 28.85 -20.32 8.61
N THR A 19 29.34 -20.13 7.40
CA THR A 19 28.83 -19.14 6.44
C THR A 19 27.40 -19.55 6.07
N ALA A 20 26.40 -18.85 6.62
CA ALA A 20 25.03 -18.96 6.14
C ALA A 20 25.01 -18.52 4.66
N PRO A 21 24.37 -19.30 3.76
CA PRO A 21 24.25 -18.90 2.37
C PRO A 21 23.47 -17.59 2.28
N PRO A 22 23.83 -16.66 1.37
CA PRO A 22 23.00 -15.50 1.12
C PRO A 22 21.65 -16.00 0.60
N MET A 23 20.60 -15.80 1.41
CA MET A 23 19.24 -15.96 0.94
C MET A 23 19.01 -14.90 -0.13
N SER A 24 19.19 -15.31 -1.39
CA SER A 24 18.77 -14.56 -2.57
C SER A 24 17.26 -14.37 -2.48
N MET A 25 16.84 -13.26 -1.90
CA MET A 25 15.47 -12.79 -2.04
C MET A 25 15.30 -12.31 -3.47
N THR A 26 14.86 -13.20 -4.35
CA THR A 26 14.25 -12.79 -5.62
C THR A 26 13.00 -11.97 -5.26
N ALA A 27 13.16 -10.64 -5.27
CA ALA A 27 12.05 -9.72 -5.15
C ALA A 27 11.04 -10.07 -6.26
N LYS A 28 9.90 -10.66 -5.88
CA LYS A 28 8.79 -10.85 -6.81
C LYS A 28 8.39 -9.47 -7.31
N LYS A 29 8.53 -9.26 -8.63
CA LYS A 29 8.08 -8.05 -9.32
C LYS A 29 6.60 -7.84 -8.98
N ALA A 30 6.26 -6.68 -8.42
CA ALA A 30 4.88 -6.30 -8.14
C ALA A 30 4.04 -6.45 -9.42
N ALA A 31 2.81 -6.95 -9.27
CA ALA A 31 1.89 -7.05 -10.39
C ALA A 31 1.65 -5.66 -11.02
N PRO A 32 1.56 -5.55 -12.35
CA PRO A 32 1.23 -4.28 -12.99
C PRO A 32 -0.17 -3.81 -12.58
N VAL A 33 -0.34 -2.50 -12.40
CA VAL A 33 -1.66 -1.89 -12.21
C VAL A 33 -2.47 -2.17 -13.49
N PRO A 34 -3.71 -2.70 -13.38
CA PRO A 34 -4.56 -2.93 -14.55
C PRO A 34 -4.75 -1.66 -15.39
N ASP A 35 -4.72 -1.81 -16.71
CA ASP A 35 -5.01 -0.72 -17.63
C ASP A 35 -6.45 -0.22 -17.45
N GLY A 36 -6.68 1.07 -17.72
CA GLY A 36 -8.03 1.66 -17.68
C GLY A 36 -8.54 2.12 -16.31
N MET A 37 -7.75 1.98 -15.25
CA MET A 37 -8.08 2.50 -13.91
C MET A 37 -8.34 4.01 -13.91
N LYS A 38 -9.48 4.45 -13.40
CA LYS A 38 -9.83 5.89 -13.29
C LYS A 38 -10.62 6.17 -12.02
N TRP A 39 -10.63 7.45 -11.62
CA TRP A 39 -11.48 7.90 -10.52
C TRP A 39 -12.94 7.99 -10.97
N ASN A 40 -13.85 7.44 -10.16
CA ASN A 40 -15.30 7.61 -10.37
C ASN A 40 -16.00 7.87 -9.03
N TYR A 41 -16.90 8.84 -9.02
CA TYR A 41 -17.80 9.10 -7.90
C TYR A 41 -19.12 8.35 -8.05
N GLY A 42 -19.64 7.80 -6.95
CA GLY A 42 -20.92 7.10 -6.92
C GLY A 42 -21.61 7.15 -5.57
N ALA A 43 -22.86 6.68 -5.55
CA ALA A 43 -23.56 6.40 -4.31
C ALA A 43 -23.02 5.10 -3.69
N GLY A 44 -22.64 5.15 -2.43
CA GLY A 44 -22.32 3.98 -1.63
C GLY A 44 -23.53 3.50 -0.82
N PRO A 45 -23.38 2.39 -0.08
CA PRO A 45 -24.40 1.89 0.84
C PRO A 45 -24.82 2.94 1.87
N GLU A 46 -26.03 2.82 2.38
CA GLU A 46 -26.54 3.64 3.49
C GLU A 46 -26.48 5.15 3.23
N GLY A 47 -26.60 5.56 1.97
CA GLY A 47 -26.57 6.98 1.57
C GLY A 47 -25.19 7.63 1.73
N ARG A 48 -24.11 6.84 1.79
CA ARG A 48 -22.74 7.34 1.81
C ARG A 48 -22.30 7.74 0.40
N ALA A 49 -21.32 8.64 0.30
CA ALA A 49 -20.61 8.84 -0.95
C ALA A 49 -19.47 7.83 -1.09
N LEU A 50 -19.21 7.42 -2.33
CA LEU A 50 -18.12 6.55 -2.71
C LEU A 50 -17.26 7.24 -3.77
N LEU A 51 -15.95 7.15 -3.63
CA LEU A 51 -14.98 7.55 -4.64
C LEU A 51 -13.98 6.41 -4.80
N ALA A 52 -13.93 5.81 -5.99
CA ALA A 52 -13.07 4.65 -6.26
C ALA A 52 -12.14 4.93 -7.43
N TYR A 53 -10.88 4.52 -7.29
CA TYR A 53 -9.94 4.37 -8.39
C TYR A 53 -9.97 2.92 -8.85
N GLY A 54 -10.65 2.67 -9.96
CA GLY A 54 -10.99 1.32 -10.40
C GLY A 54 -11.15 1.24 -11.92
N VAL A 55 -11.17 0.02 -12.43
CA VAL A 55 -11.65 -0.23 -13.79
C VAL A 55 -13.19 -0.16 -13.74
N PRO A 56 -13.84 0.64 -14.61
CA PRO A 56 -15.30 0.71 -14.64
C PRO A 56 -15.93 -0.65 -14.90
N GLU A 57 -17.08 -0.90 -14.28
CA GLU A 57 -17.86 -2.13 -14.47
C GLU A 57 -17.04 -3.41 -14.24
N SER A 58 -16.10 -3.34 -13.30
CA SER A 58 -15.22 -4.42 -12.92
C SER A 58 -14.98 -4.40 -11.41
N ASP A 59 -14.68 -5.57 -10.86
CA ASP A 59 -14.27 -5.73 -9.45
C ASP A 59 -12.81 -5.28 -9.21
N ALA A 60 -12.10 -4.86 -10.26
CA ALA A 60 -10.74 -4.34 -10.16
C ALA A 60 -10.73 -2.92 -9.59
N VAL A 61 -10.63 -2.82 -8.26
CA VAL A 61 -10.52 -1.55 -7.51
C VAL A 61 -9.15 -1.46 -6.86
N GLY A 62 -8.44 -0.36 -7.09
CA GLY A 62 -7.16 -0.11 -6.44
C GLY A 62 -7.32 0.53 -5.07
N VAL A 63 -8.06 1.64 -5.00
CA VAL A 63 -8.32 2.37 -3.75
C VAL A 63 -9.72 2.93 -3.75
N MET A 64 -10.33 2.94 -2.58
CA MET A 64 -11.68 3.40 -2.37
C MET A 64 -11.77 4.28 -1.13
N PHE A 65 -12.49 5.40 -1.27
CA PHE A 65 -12.82 6.32 -0.20
C PHE A 65 -14.33 6.39 -0.01
N SER A 66 -14.80 6.41 1.24
CA SER A 66 -16.21 6.66 1.53
C SER A 66 -16.42 7.58 2.72
N CYS A 67 -17.53 8.32 2.72
CA CYS A 67 -17.91 9.20 3.82
C CYS A 67 -19.43 9.36 3.91
N GLY A 68 -19.92 9.69 5.10
CA GLY A 68 -21.28 10.24 5.27
C GLY A 68 -21.27 11.77 5.06
N ARG A 69 -22.45 12.35 4.82
CA ARG A 69 -22.59 13.82 4.81
C ARG A 69 -22.23 14.40 6.17
N LYS A 70 -21.59 15.57 6.17
CA LYS A 70 -21.10 16.27 7.36
C LYS A 70 -20.22 15.37 8.25
N GLY A 71 -19.55 14.39 7.64
CA GLY A 71 -18.64 13.48 8.32
C GLY A 71 -17.32 14.15 8.68
N LYS A 72 -16.68 13.68 9.75
CA LYS A 72 -15.33 14.15 10.13
C LYS A 72 -14.21 13.32 9.54
N THR A 73 -14.53 12.13 9.03
CA THR A 73 -13.57 11.16 8.53
C THR A 73 -13.98 10.64 7.16
N VAL A 74 -12.97 10.23 6.40
CA VAL A 74 -13.07 9.44 5.18
C VAL A 74 -12.56 8.04 5.50
N SER A 75 -13.39 7.03 5.27
CA SER A 75 -12.96 5.64 5.31
C SER A 75 -12.12 5.34 4.06
N LEU A 76 -11.02 4.62 4.24
CA LEU A 76 -10.12 4.15 3.19
C LEU A 76 -10.20 2.62 3.12
N VAL A 77 -10.34 2.08 1.92
CA VAL A 77 -10.16 0.66 1.61
C VAL A 77 -9.21 0.52 0.42
N THR A 78 -8.23 -0.37 0.50
CA THR A 78 -7.30 -0.66 -0.60
C THR A 78 -6.64 -2.03 -0.42
N ASP A 79 -6.13 -2.60 -1.50
CA ASP A 79 -5.35 -3.84 -1.48
C ASP A 79 -3.86 -3.56 -1.63
N VAL A 80 -3.06 -4.23 -0.79
CA VAL A 80 -1.59 -4.23 -0.87
C VAL A 80 -1.14 -5.63 -1.28
N ASN A 81 -0.77 -5.78 -2.56
CA ASN A 81 -0.38 -7.05 -3.16
C ASN A 81 1.14 -7.30 -3.13
N SER A 82 1.94 -6.25 -2.93
CA SER A 82 3.40 -6.29 -2.87
C SER A 82 3.90 -5.51 -1.66
N GLY A 83 4.99 -5.97 -1.06
CA GLY A 83 5.51 -5.36 0.17
C GLY A 83 4.87 -5.93 1.44
N LYS A 84 5.62 -5.85 2.54
CA LYS A 84 5.05 -6.10 3.87
C LYS A 84 4.32 -4.81 4.24
N PRO A 85 2.98 -4.77 4.33
CA PRO A 85 2.33 -3.62 4.94
C PRO A 85 3.03 -3.40 6.28
N GLY A 86 3.46 -2.16 6.54
CA GLY A 86 4.10 -1.81 7.79
C GLY A 86 3.20 -2.16 8.99
N PRO A 87 3.66 -1.98 10.23
CA PRO A 87 2.96 -2.44 11.44
C PRO A 87 1.57 -1.79 11.62
N GLY A 88 0.55 -2.26 10.91
CA GLY A 88 -0.80 -1.69 10.90
C GLY A 88 -0.85 -0.25 10.39
N ALA A 89 -0.04 0.13 9.39
CA ALA A 89 -0.07 1.48 8.84
C ALA A 89 0.07 1.53 7.32
N VAL A 90 -0.69 2.42 6.69
CA VAL A 90 -0.55 2.80 5.27
C VAL A 90 0.03 4.20 5.16
N ARG A 91 0.82 4.44 4.10
CA ARG A 91 1.36 5.76 3.78
C ARG A 91 0.72 6.25 2.50
N LEU A 92 0.22 7.48 2.52
CA LEU A 92 -0.28 8.16 1.33
C LEU A 92 0.49 9.46 1.12
N SER A 93 0.64 9.84 -0.14
CA SER A 93 1.18 11.16 -0.51
C SER A 93 0.35 11.82 -1.59
N SER A 94 0.29 13.14 -1.56
CA SER A 94 -0.22 13.96 -2.66
C SER A 94 0.65 15.21 -2.80
N GLY A 95 1.27 15.37 -3.97
CA GLY A 95 2.31 16.38 -4.18
C GLY A 95 3.47 16.20 -3.19
N LYS A 96 3.77 17.23 -2.39
CA LYS A 96 4.82 17.19 -1.36
C LYS A 96 4.31 16.78 0.03
N VAL A 97 3.00 16.57 0.16
CA VAL A 97 2.37 16.23 1.44
C VAL A 97 2.33 14.72 1.57
N GLN A 98 2.70 14.21 2.74
CA GLN A 98 2.67 12.79 3.04
C GLN A 98 2.08 12.56 4.43
N GLY A 99 1.31 11.48 4.57
CA GLY A 99 0.73 11.04 5.82
C GLY A 99 0.97 9.56 6.07
N ARG A 100 0.84 9.16 7.33
CA ARG A 100 0.87 7.77 7.77
C ARG A 100 -0.34 7.53 8.65
N TYR A 101 -1.14 6.52 8.30
CA TYR A 101 -2.45 6.29 8.91
C TYR A 101 -2.50 4.90 9.50
N ALA A 102 -3.03 4.78 10.71
CA ALA A 102 -3.31 3.49 11.32
C ALA A 102 -4.41 2.78 10.53
N VAL A 103 -4.23 1.49 10.30
CA VAL A 103 -5.13 0.65 9.49
C VAL A 103 -5.27 -0.73 10.10
N GLN A 104 -6.42 -1.34 9.86
CA GLN A 104 -6.61 -2.77 10.01
C GLN A 104 -6.10 -3.46 8.75
N LEU A 105 -5.40 -4.57 8.95
CA LEU A 105 -4.87 -5.41 7.87
C LEU A 105 -5.55 -6.76 7.96
N THR A 106 -6.32 -7.10 6.93
CA THR A 106 -6.97 -8.39 6.80
C THR A 106 -6.34 -9.15 5.65
N ARG A 107 -6.11 -10.46 5.81
CA ARG A 107 -5.62 -11.28 4.71
C ARG A 107 -6.69 -11.33 3.62
N SER A 108 -6.36 -10.91 2.40
CA SER A 108 -7.31 -10.99 1.28
C SER A 108 -7.28 -12.39 0.68
N GLU A 109 -8.41 -13.09 0.73
CA GLU A 109 -8.57 -14.41 0.09
C GLU A 109 -8.58 -14.30 -1.44
N MET A 110 -9.06 -13.17 -1.97
CA MET A 110 -9.20 -12.92 -3.40
C MET A 110 -7.86 -12.60 -4.07
N THR A 111 -7.04 -11.75 -3.46
CA THR A 111 -5.78 -11.28 -4.07
C THR A 111 -4.55 -12.05 -3.57
N GLY A 112 -4.68 -12.79 -2.47
CA GLY A 112 -3.54 -13.35 -1.75
C GLY A 112 -2.62 -12.27 -1.15
N GLY A 113 -3.07 -11.02 -1.13
CA GLY A 113 -2.42 -9.85 -0.53
C GLY A 113 -2.99 -9.50 0.85
N TRP A 114 -3.05 -8.21 1.14
CA TRP A 114 -3.68 -7.67 2.34
C TRP A 114 -4.73 -6.64 1.96
N GLU A 115 -5.94 -6.79 2.47
CA GLU A 115 -6.94 -5.74 2.48
C GLU A 115 -6.61 -4.78 3.63
N VAL A 116 -6.61 -3.49 3.30
CA VAL A 116 -6.26 -2.41 4.21
C VAL A 116 -7.48 -1.55 4.43
N ILE A 117 -7.90 -1.44 5.70
CA ILE A 117 -9.07 -0.64 6.08
C ILE A 117 -8.64 0.42 7.09
N GLY A 118 -8.91 1.69 6.78
CA GLY A 118 -8.48 2.82 7.59
C GLY A 118 -9.49 3.95 7.66
N GLN A 119 -9.18 4.93 8.50
CA GLN A 119 -9.90 6.20 8.55
C GLN A 119 -8.90 7.35 8.55
N ILE A 120 -9.22 8.39 7.79
CA ILE A 120 -8.44 9.62 7.67
C ILE A 120 -9.35 10.78 8.03
N LEU A 121 -8.85 11.77 8.78
CA LEU A 121 -9.62 12.99 9.04
C LEU A 121 -9.92 13.69 7.72
N LEU A 122 -11.16 14.16 7.53
CA LEU A 122 -11.55 14.88 6.31
C LEU A 122 -10.72 16.15 6.10
N THR A 123 -10.22 16.74 7.20
CA THR A 123 -9.33 17.92 7.19
C THR A 123 -7.85 17.56 7.06
N ASP A 124 -7.51 16.30 6.82
CA ASP A 124 -6.11 15.87 6.70
C ASP A 124 -5.43 16.54 5.49
N PRO A 125 -4.20 17.06 5.65
CA PRO A 125 -3.49 17.75 4.57
C PRO A 125 -3.30 16.91 3.30
N VAL A 126 -3.16 15.58 3.39
CA VAL A 126 -3.03 14.73 2.20
C VAL A 126 -4.33 14.71 1.41
N LEU A 127 -5.49 14.63 2.07
CA LEU A 127 -6.78 14.65 1.39
C LEU A 127 -7.05 16.02 0.77
N ALA A 128 -6.69 17.11 1.45
CA ALA A 128 -6.79 18.46 0.88
C ALA A 128 -5.89 18.64 -0.35
N ALA A 129 -4.65 18.11 -0.31
CA ALA A 129 -3.74 18.11 -1.45
C ALA A 129 -4.27 17.23 -2.59
N PHE A 130 -4.85 16.08 -2.29
CA PHE A 130 -5.46 15.20 -3.28
C PHE A 130 -6.65 15.85 -3.96
N GLU A 131 -7.57 16.47 -3.21
CA GLU A 131 -8.71 17.20 -3.78
C GLU A 131 -8.25 18.30 -4.75
N LYS A 132 -7.16 18.99 -4.43
CA LYS A 132 -6.60 20.06 -5.26
C LYS A 132 -5.90 19.54 -6.51
N THR A 133 -5.14 18.47 -6.39
CA THR A 133 -4.24 17.99 -7.45
C THR A 133 -4.86 16.92 -8.34
N GLY A 134 -5.81 16.15 -7.81
CA GLY A 134 -6.31 14.93 -8.45
C GLY A 134 -5.35 13.75 -8.37
N LEU A 135 -4.20 13.90 -7.70
CA LEU A 135 -3.19 12.85 -7.56
C LEU A 135 -3.04 12.45 -6.10
N ILE A 136 -3.19 11.17 -5.83
CA ILE A 136 -2.74 10.54 -4.58
C ILE A 136 -1.86 9.36 -4.94
N SER A 137 -0.95 8.98 -4.06
CA SER A 137 -0.12 7.80 -4.23
C SER A 137 -0.06 7.01 -2.94
N GLN A 138 -0.24 5.71 -3.07
CA GLN A 138 0.08 4.78 -2.01
C GLN A 138 1.59 4.55 -2.00
N ILE A 139 2.20 4.62 -0.82
CA ILE A 139 3.64 4.44 -0.65
C ILE A 139 3.90 3.13 0.08
N GLU A 140 4.37 2.13 -0.66
CA GLU A 140 4.79 0.83 -0.13
C GLU A 140 6.32 0.71 -0.24
N ASP A 141 6.82 -0.17 -1.12
CA ASP A 141 8.23 -0.23 -1.55
C ASP A 141 8.59 0.92 -2.50
N ARG A 142 7.61 1.40 -3.26
CA ARG A 142 7.67 2.57 -4.14
C ARG A 142 6.35 3.34 -4.09
N ALA A 143 6.29 4.44 -4.85
CA ALA A 143 5.04 5.16 -5.06
C ALA A 143 4.18 4.47 -6.12
N TYR A 144 2.92 4.23 -5.78
CA TYR A 144 1.88 3.75 -6.68
C TYR A 144 0.90 4.90 -6.91
N PRO A 145 1.02 5.66 -8.02
CA PRO A 145 0.18 6.82 -8.26
C PRO A 145 -1.22 6.43 -8.76
N GLN A 146 -2.24 7.10 -8.21
CA GLN A 146 -3.63 7.08 -8.67
C GLN A 146 -3.99 8.49 -9.17
N ASP A 147 -3.65 8.77 -10.42
CA ASP A 147 -3.81 10.08 -11.03
C ASP A 147 -5.18 10.25 -11.70
N ALA A 148 -5.83 11.38 -11.46
CA ALA A 148 -7.00 11.83 -12.20
C ALA A 148 -6.56 12.41 -13.55
N ARG A 149 -6.78 11.67 -14.62
CA ARG A 149 -6.27 12.02 -15.95
C ARG A 149 -7.16 13.00 -16.68
N THR A 150 -8.47 12.97 -16.42
CA THR A 150 -9.49 13.79 -17.09
C THR A 150 -10.11 14.85 -16.19
N ALA A 151 -10.77 15.83 -16.80
CA ALA A 151 -11.56 16.83 -16.07
C ALA A 151 -12.77 16.20 -15.34
N ALA A 152 -13.35 15.14 -15.89
CA ALA A 152 -14.44 14.40 -15.27
C ALA A 152 -13.99 13.72 -13.96
N GLU A 153 -12.84 13.03 -13.98
CA GLU A 153 -12.25 12.43 -12.77
C GLU A 153 -11.98 13.49 -11.69
N ARG A 154 -11.44 14.65 -12.07
CA ARG A 154 -11.24 15.76 -11.13
C ARG A 154 -12.55 16.33 -10.57
N ALA A 155 -13.62 16.36 -11.38
CA ALA A 155 -14.93 16.79 -10.93
C ALA A 155 -15.55 15.80 -9.94
N ASP A 156 -15.36 14.50 -10.16
CA ASP A 156 -15.81 13.43 -9.26
C ASP A 156 -15.11 13.49 -7.90
N ILE A 157 -13.80 13.72 -7.88
CA ILE A 157 -13.04 13.94 -6.64
C ILE A 157 -13.61 15.13 -5.86
N LYS A 158 -13.83 16.27 -6.53
CA LYS A 158 -14.41 17.47 -5.89
C LYS A 158 -15.83 17.21 -5.39
N ARG A 159 -16.65 16.49 -6.15
CA ARG A 159 -18.02 16.12 -5.77
C ARG A 159 -18.02 15.26 -4.51
N PHE A 160 -17.12 14.28 -4.42
CA PHE A 160 -16.94 13.46 -3.23
C PHE A 160 -16.66 14.30 -1.99
N PHE A 161 -15.61 15.13 -2.03
CA PHE A 161 -15.24 15.94 -0.87
C PHE A 161 -16.29 17.01 -0.52
N GLY A 162 -16.97 17.57 -1.52
CA GLY A 162 -18.14 18.44 -1.33
C GLY A 162 -19.26 17.74 -0.57
N PHE A 163 -19.61 16.51 -0.97
CA PHE A 163 -20.61 15.70 -0.28
C PHE A 163 -20.23 15.42 1.18
N CYS A 164 -18.97 15.03 1.43
CA CYS A 164 -18.50 14.72 2.78
C CYS A 164 -18.64 15.92 3.73
N ARG A 165 -18.33 17.14 3.25
CA ARG A 165 -18.46 18.37 4.05
C ARG A 165 -19.92 18.77 4.28
N GLY A 166 -20.79 18.48 3.32
CA GLY A 166 -22.24 18.48 3.47
C GLY A 166 -22.96 19.78 3.15
#